data_AF-A0ABD0NCQ1-F1
#
_entry.id   AF-A0ABD0NCQ1-F1
#
_cell.length_a   1.000
_cell.length_b   1.000
_cell.length_c   1.000
_cell.angle_alpha   90.00
_cell.angle_beta   90.00
_cell.angle_gamma   90.00
#
_symmetry.space_group_name_H-M   'P 1'
#
loop_
_entity.id
_entity.type
_entity.pdbx_description
1 polymer ?
#
loop_
_entity_poly.entity_id
_entity_poly.type
_entity_poly.pdbx_seq_one_letter_code
_entity_poly.pdbx_strand_id
1 'polypeptide(L)'
;KEVLISGPDDTEEEISLSLGPPLSHETFEKMWLDLEILRRQTLGFPRPRAAPDTLQAALQMVKIQTLAFTPGDTVPWKAYIYTRSTGTLILAELLQGDLQAPGTDESLVVSVKQQPVNQHAIRGFVSILKSVLRTLNVDSL
;
A
#
# COMPACT_ATOMS: atom_id res chain seq x y z
N LYS A 1 15.51 41.83 21.37
CA LYS A 1 14.81 41.80 20.07
C LYS A 1 14.98 40.39 19.53
N GLU A 2 13.88 39.66 19.49
CA GLU A 2 13.77 38.27 19.05
C GLU A 2 14.19 38.10 17.59
N VAL A 3 14.66 36.89 17.22
CA VAL A 3 14.02 36.08 16.17
C VAL A 3 14.21 34.60 16.53
N LEU A 4 13.10 33.96 16.91
CA LEU A 4 12.93 32.51 16.93
C LEU A 4 12.96 32.01 15.48
N ILE A 5 13.97 31.24 15.12
CA ILE A 5 13.94 30.46 13.87
C ILE A 5 13.44 29.08 14.24
N SER A 6 12.13 28.97 14.47
CA SER A 6 11.43 27.70 14.45
C SER A 6 11.35 27.27 12.99
N GLY A 7 12.32 26.46 12.54
CA GLY A 7 12.10 25.66 11.35
C GLY A 7 10.88 24.76 11.59
N PRO A 8 10.06 24.46 10.57
CA PRO A 8 9.11 23.37 10.70
C PRO A 8 9.97 22.12 10.90
N ASP A 9 10.01 21.68 12.14
CA ASP A 9 10.39 20.33 12.51
C ASP A 9 9.39 19.41 11.81
N ASP A 10 9.67 19.12 10.53
CA ASP A 10 9.27 17.88 9.87
C ASP A 10 10.00 16.78 10.64
N THR A 11 9.53 16.53 11.86
CA THR A 11 9.76 15.27 12.52
C THR A 11 9.14 14.24 11.59
N GLU A 12 9.99 13.62 10.78
CA GLU A 12 9.69 12.34 10.16
C GLU A 12 9.44 11.36 11.31
N GLU A 13 8.25 11.43 11.91
CA GLU A 13 7.77 10.40 12.82
C GLU A 13 7.91 9.09 12.05
N GLU A 14 8.84 8.26 12.52
CA GLU A 14 9.15 7.00 11.88
C GLU A 14 7.90 6.13 11.97
N ILE A 15 7.25 5.92 10.81
CA ILE A 15 5.96 5.24 10.79
C ILE A 15 6.17 3.77 11.16
N SER A 16 5.70 3.41 12.36
CA SER A 16 5.74 2.05 12.87
C SER A 16 4.53 1.27 12.36
N LEU A 17 4.78 0.31 11.49
CA LEU A 17 3.78 -0.67 11.04
C LEU A 17 3.78 -1.90 11.97
N SER A 18 2.61 -2.51 12.16
CA SER A 18 2.41 -3.64 13.06
C SER A 18 1.44 -4.67 12.47
N LEU A 19 1.65 -5.94 12.83
CA LEU A 19 0.89 -7.07 12.27
C LEU A 19 -0.46 -7.34 12.95
N GLY A 20 -0.71 -6.82 14.16
CA GLY A 20 -1.99 -7.00 14.87
C GLY A 20 -2.58 -8.43 14.86
N PRO A 21 -3.88 -8.58 15.17
CA PRO A 21 -4.59 -9.81 14.87
C PRO A 21 -4.86 -9.93 13.36
N PRO A 22 -4.76 -11.14 12.78
CA PRO A 22 -5.05 -11.36 11.37
C PRO A 22 -6.52 -11.00 11.08
N LEU A 23 -6.73 -10.39 9.93
CA LEU A 23 -8.06 -10.01 9.46
C LEU A 23 -8.61 -11.11 8.55
N SER A 24 -9.86 -11.54 8.79
CA SER A 24 -10.54 -12.47 7.89
C SER A 24 -10.95 -11.79 6.59
N HIS A 25 -11.18 -12.59 5.55
CA HIS A 25 -11.64 -12.08 4.24
C HIS A 25 -12.98 -11.34 4.35
N GLU A 26 -13.94 -11.91 5.09
CA GLU A 26 -15.25 -11.32 5.33
C GLU A 26 -15.15 -9.97 6.07
N THR A 27 -14.30 -9.89 7.10
CA THR A 27 -14.13 -8.64 7.86
C THR A 27 -13.49 -7.56 6.99
N PHE A 28 -12.48 -7.92 6.19
CA PHE A 28 -11.87 -7.00 5.24
C PHE A 28 -12.90 -6.50 4.23
N GLU A 29 -13.65 -7.40 3.61
CA GLU A 29 -14.64 -7.06 2.58
C GLU A 29 -15.71 -6.14 3.13
N LYS A 30 -16.26 -6.44 4.31
CA LYS A 30 -17.23 -5.56 4.98
C LYS A 30 -16.68 -4.16 5.19
N MET A 31 -15.51 -4.02 5.81
CA MET A 31 -14.90 -2.70 6.02
C MET A 31 -14.53 -2.01 4.71
N TRP A 32 -14.11 -2.77 3.69
CA TRP A 32 -13.80 -2.21 2.38
C TRP A 32 -15.04 -1.64 1.70
N LEU A 33 -16.21 -2.25 1.87
CA LEU A 33 -17.46 -1.71 1.33
C LEU A 33 -17.99 -0.52 2.13
N ASP A 34 -17.83 -0.55 3.46
CA ASP A 34 -18.33 0.49 4.37
C ASP A 34 -17.49 1.78 4.34
N LEU A 35 -16.19 1.69 4.10
CA LEU A 35 -15.26 2.83 4.12
C LEU A 35 -15.14 3.52 2.76
N GLU A 36 -14.85 4.82 2.77
CA GLU A 36 -14.53 5.58 1.56
C GLU A 36 -13.03 5.48 1.20
N ILE A 37 -12.71 5.69 -0.09
CA ILE A 37 -11.32 5.78 -0.54
C ILE A 37 -10.76 7.13 -0.10
N LEU A 38 -9.84 7.10 0.86
CA LEU A 38 -9.20 8.31 1.40
C LEU A 38 -8.03 8.76 0.53
N ARG A 39 -7.34 7.82 -0.11
CA ARG A 39 -6.23 8.13 -1.01
C ARG A 39 -6.20 7.15 -2.17
N ARG A 40 -6.15 7.69 -3.38
CA ARG A 40 -5.87 6.92 -4.61
C ARG A 40 -4.64 7.53 -5.28
N GLN A 41 -3.64 6.71 -5.56
CA GLN A 41 -2.37 7.19 -6.11
C GLN A 41 -1.82 6.23 -7.17
N THR A 42 -1.42 6.79 -8.30
CA THR A 42 -0.62 6.11 -9.34
C THR A 42 0.85 6.07 -8.89
N LEU A 43 1.47 4.89 -8.91
CA LEU A 43 2.82 4.66 -8.37
C LEU A 43 3.95 4.95 -9.38
N GLY A 44 3.62 5.04 -10.68
CA GLY A 44 4.55 5.35 -11.76
C GLY A 44 5.47 4.19 -12.16
N PHE A 45 5.13 2.97 -11.75
CA PHE A 45 5.85 1.73 -12.10
C PHE A 45 4.87 0.54 -12.11
N PRO A 46 5.14 -0.51 -12.89
CA PRO A 46 4.25 -1.68 -12.98
C PRO A 46 4.32 -2.55 -11.73
N ARG A 47 3.41 -3.53 -11.64
CA ARG A 47 3.42 -4.56 -10.61
C ARG A 47 4.77 -5.30 -10.59
N PRO A 48 5.22 -5.75 -9.41
CA PRO A 48 6.34 -6.68 -9.30
C PRO A 48 6.17 -7.90 -10.21
N ARG A 49 7.23 -8.24 -10.95
CA ARG A 49 7.33 -9.51 -11.72
C ARG A 49 7.70 -10.71 -10.84
N ALA A 50 8.09 -10.46 -9.59
CA ALA A 50 8.39 -11.48 -8.60
C ALA A 50 7.20 -12.43 -8.40
N ALA A 51 7.49 -13.68 -8.01
CA ALA A 51 6.46 -14.64 -7.66
C ALA A 51 5.57 -14.11 -6.51
N PRO A 52 4.27 -14.47 -6.46
CA PRO A 52 3.36 -14.01 -5.40
C PRO A 52 3.91 -14.25 -3.98
N ASP A 53 4.55 -15.39 -3.75
CA ASP A 53 5.15 -15.74 -2.45
C ASP A 53 6.29 -14.80 -2.07
N THR A 54 7.13 -14.40 -3.04
CA THR A 54 8.22 -13.43 -2.83
C THR A 54 7.66 -12.05 -2.48
N LEU A 55 6.63 -11.60 -3.20
CA LEU A 55 5.95 -10.33 -2.89
C LEU A 55 5.31 -10.37 -1.51
N GLN A 56 4.62 -11.45 -1.17
CA GLN A 56 4.01 -11.64 0.14
C GLN A 56 5.06 -11.60 1.26
N ALA A 57 6.18 -12.31 1.09
CA ALA A 57 7.27 -12.32 2.06
C ALA A 57 7.84 -10.90 2.27
N ALA A 58 8.07 -10.16 1.17
CA ALA A 58 8.60 -8.80 1.24
C ALA A 58 7.65 -7.82 1.94
N LEU A 59 6.35 -7.91 1.66
CA LEU A 59 5.33 -7.14 2.38
C LEU A 59 5.30 -7.50 3.88
N GLN A 60 5.39 -8.78 4.20
CA GLN A 60 5.38 -9.24 5.59
C GLN A 60 6.61 -8.77 6.38
N MET A 61 7.78 -8.65 5.74
CA MET A 61 8.99 -8.09 6.36
C MET A 61 8.76 -6.66 6.87
N VAL A 62 8.00 -5.86 6.12
CA VAL A 62 7.60 -4.49 6.52
C VAL A 62 6.25 -4.44 7.24
N LYS A 63 5.77 -5.58 7.76
CA LYS A 63 4.51 -5.68 8.54
C LYS A 63 3.25 -5.31 7.76
N ILE A 64 3.27 -5.50 6.44
CA ILE A 64 2.10 -5.44 5.57
C ILE A 64 1.63 -6.87 5.30
N GLN A 65 0.35 -7.14 5.55
CA GLN A 65 -0.24 -8.45 5.36
C GLN A 65 -1.01 -8.49 4.06
N THR A 66 -0.82 -9.57 3.29
CA THR A 66 -1.62 -9.83 2.10
C THR A 66 -2.82 -10.70 2.46
N LEU A 67 -3.98 -10.31 1.95
CA LEU A 67 -5.22 -11.06 2.05
C LEU A 67 -5.44 -11.94 0.80
N ALA A 68 -5.25 -11.37 -0.39
CA ALA A 68 -5.44 -12.07 -1.65
C ALA A 68 -4.64 -11.45 -2.78
N PHE A 69 -4.27 -12.28 -3.75
CA PHE A 69 -3.69 -11.88 -5.04
C PHE A 69 -4.53 -12.45 -6.18
N THR A 70 -4.59 -11.71 -7.28
CA THR A 70 -4.87 -12.31 -8.58
C THR A 70 -3.61 -13.08 -9.02
N PRO A 71 -3.73 -14.37 -9.38
CA PRO A 71 -2.59 -15.16 -9.81
C PRO A 71 -2.08 -14.78 -11.22
N GLY A 72 -0.76 -14.82 -11.39
CA GLY A 72 -0.08 -14.80 -12.68
C GLY A 72 -0.37 -13.57 -13.55
N ASP A 73 -0.69 -13.83 -14.82
CA ASP A 73 -0.92 -12.81 -15.87
C ASP A 73 -2.41 -12.51 -16.10
N THR A 74 -3.26 -12.84 -15.11
CA THR A 74 -4.69 -12.53 -15.21
C THR A 74 -4.89 -11.02 -15.13
N VAL A 75 -5.68 -10.48 -16.06
CA VAL A 75 -5.94 -9.05 -16.17
C VAL A 75 -7.41 -8.76 -15.79
N PRO A 76 -7.68 -7.75 -14.95
CA PRO A 76 -6.69 -6.90 -14.26
C PRO A 76 -6.01 -7.64 -13.10
N TRP A 77 -4.71 -7.37 -12.92
CA TRP A 77 -3.99 -7.88 -11.76
C TRP A 77 -4.40 -7.06 -10.53
N LYS A 78 -4.71 -7.76 -9.44
CA LYS A 78 -5.22 -7.15 -8.21
C LYS A 78 -4.55 -7.75 -6.99
N ALA A 79 -4.36 -6.95 -5.95
CA ALA A 79 -4.02 -7.45 -4.63
C ALA A 79 -4.77 -6.67 -3.55
N TYR A 80 -5.14 -7.37 -2.48
CA TYR A 80 -5.69 -6.75 -1.27
C TYR A 80 -4.72 -6.97 -0.12
N ILE A 81 -4.32 -5.88 0.51
CA ILE A 81 -3.34 -5.85 1.60
C ILE A 81 -3.87 -5.00 2.74
N TYR A 82 -3.35 -5.23 3.95
CA TYR A 82 -3.68 -4.42 5.11
C TYR A 82 -2.51 -4.32 6.08
N THR A 83 -2.52 -3.30 6.94
CA THR A 83 -1.56 -3.14 8.02
C THR A 83 -2.15 -2.27 9.13
N ARG A 84 -1.51 -2.24 10.30
CA ARG A 84 -1.89 -1.36 11.40
C ARG A 84 -0.74 -0.42 11.75
N SER A 85 -1.06 0.83 12.01
CA SER A 85 -0.07 1.85 12.42
C SER A 85 -0.71 2.89 13.31
N THR A 86 -0.03 3.33 14.38
CA THR A 86 -0.49 4.46 15.22
C THR A 86 -1.99 4.42 15.58
N GLY A 87 -2.50 3.24 15.97
CA GLY A 87 -3.90 3.05 16.35
C GLY A 87 -4.92 2.98 15.21
N THR A 88 -4.49 2.95 13.95
CA THR A 88 -5.36 2.83 12.77
C THR A 88 -5.19 1.51 12.03
N LEU A 89 -6.25 1.07 11.38
CA LEU A 89 -6.22 0.00 10.38
C LEU A 89 -6.23 0.61 8.98
N ILE A 90 -5.24 0.24 8.17
CA ILE A 90 -5.12 0.62 6.78
C ILE A 90 -5.47 -0.59 5.92
N LEU A 91 -6.42 -0.41 5.00
CA LEU A 91 -6.77 -1.37 3.97
C LEU A 91 -6.31 -0.79 2.63
N ALA A 92 -5.72 -1.60 1.77
CA ALA A 92 -5.35 -1.14 0.45
C ALA A 92 -5.63 -2.17 -0.64
N GLU A 93 -5.95 -1.64 -1.80
CA GLU A 93 -6.09 -2.35 -3.06
C GLU A 93 -4.96 -1.88 -3.96
N LEU A 94 -4.21 -2.84 -4.51
CA LEU A 94 -3.32 -2.64 -5.63
C LEU A 94 -4.04 -3.11 -6.90
N LEU A 95 -4.02 -2.28 -7.93
CA LEU A 95 -4.66 -2.58 -9.20
C LEU A 95 -3.72 -2.18 -10.34
N GLN A 96 -3.39 -3.13 -11.21
CA GLN A 96 -2.82 -2.84 -12.51
C GLN A 96 -3.91 -3.00 -13.56
N GLY A 97 -4.16 -1.92 -14.30
CA GLY A 97 -5.19 -1.88 -15.35
C GLY A 97 -4.88 -2.81 -16.53
N ASP A 98 -5.85 -2.90 -17.43
CA ASP A 98 -5.68 -3.67 -18.67
C ASP A 98 -4.69 -2.98 -19.60
N LEU A 99 -3.52 -3.60 -19.76
CA LEU A 99 -2.45 -3.14 -20.63
C LEU A 99 -2.86 -3.15 -22.12
N GLN A 100 -3.94 -3.87 -22.47
CA GLN A 100 -4.46 -3.91 -23.83
C GLN A 100 -5.40 -2.73 -24.15
N ALA A 101 -5.81 -1.95 -23.15
CA ALA A 101 -6.63 -0.77 -23.40
C ALA A 101 -5.75 0.40 -23.89
N PRO A 102 -6.07 1.02 -25.05
CA PRO A 102 -5.26 2.09 -25.62
C PRO A 102 -5.21 3.30 -24.68
N GLY A 103 -3.99 3.78 -24.40
CA GLY A 103 -3.74 4.92 -23.50
C GLY A 103 -3.56 4.56 -22.03
N THR A 104 -3.50 3.27 -21.69
CA THR A 104 -3.27 2.81 -20.31
C THR A 104 -1.79 2.68 -20.04
N ASP A 105 -1.30 3.43 -19.06
CA ASP A 105 0.05 3.27 -18.50
C ASP A 105 0.10 1.96 -17.70
N GLU A 106 1.17 1.17 -17.81
CA GLU A 106 1.37 -0.05 -17.03
C GLU A 106 1.49 0.22 -15.52
N SER A 107 1.47 1.50 -15.13
CA SER A 107 1.57 1.91 -13.73
C SER A 107 0.53 1.27 -12.82
N LEU A 108 1.03 0.74 -11.72
CA LEU A 108 0.23 0.26 -10.61
C LEU A 108 -0.48 1.44 -9.90
N VAL A 109 -1.73 1.22 -9.53
CA VAL A 109 -2.53 2.16 -8.73
C VAL A 109 -2.75 1.55 -7.35
N VAL A 110 -2.57 2.38 -6.31
CA VAL A 110 -2.97 2.03 -4.94
C VAL A 110 -4.21 2.83 -4.54
N SER A 111 -5.22 2.14 -4.05
CA SER A 111 -6.39 2.72 -3.38
C SER A 111 -6.32 2.38 -1.89
N VAL A 112 -6.43 3.38 -1.02
CA VAL A 112 -6.26 3.23 0.43
C VAL A 112 -7.54 3.68 1.14
N LYS A 113 -8.01 2.82 2.04
CA LYS A 113 -9.07 3.08 3.01
C LYS A 113 -8.50 2.92 4.41
N GLN A 114 -9.07 3.62 5.38
CA GLN A 114 -8.51 3.63 6.73
C GLN A 114 -9.56 3.94 7.79
N GLN A 115 -9.42 3.34 8.97
CA GLN A 115 -10.23 3.69 10.15
C GLN A 115 -9.45 3.48 11.47
N PRO A 116 -9.46 4.47 12.38
CA PRO A 116 -9.86 5.88 12.16
C PRO A 116 -8.90 6.60 11.20
N VAL A 117 -9.32 7.72 10.60
CA VAL A 117 -8.49 8.48 9.65
C VAL A 117 -7.25 9.05 10.33
N ASN A 118 -6.08 8.79 9.75
CA ASN A 118 -4.77 9.30 10.10
C ASN A 118 -3.93 9.44 8.82
N GLN A 119 -3.84 10.67 8.30
CA GLN A 119 -3.15 10.99 7.04
C GLN A 119 -1.63 10.77 7.11
N HIS A 120 -1.02 10.93 8.29
CA HIS A 120 0.39 10.66 8.49
C HIS A 120 0.68 9.17 8.25
N ALA A 121 -0.11 8.28 8.88
CA ALA A 121 0.01 6.83 8.69
C ALA A 121 -0.21 6.40 7.22
N ILE A 122 -1.17 7.01 6.51
CA ILE A 122 -1.36 6.74 5.06
C ILE A 122 -0.10 7.12 4.26
N ARG A 123 0.51 8.28 4.56
CA ARG A 123 1.68 8.77 3.82
C ARG A 123 2.86 7.80 3.95
N GLY A 124 3.23 7.38 5.16
CA GLY A 124 4.35 6.43 5.31
C GLY A 124 4.01 5.03 4.86
N PHE A 125 2.78 4.56 5.05
CA PHE A 125 2.35 3.29 4.46
C PHE A 125 2.61 3.27 2.95
N VAL A 126 2.18 4.32 2.23
CA VAL A 126 2.41 4.43 0.79
C VAL A 126 3.90 4.52 0.45
N SER A 127 4.71 5.22 1.24
CA SER A 127 6.17 5.29 1.05
C SER A 127 6.85 3.93 1.23
N ILE A 128 6.53 3.21 2.30
CA ILE A 128 7.06 1.87 2.60
C ILE A 128 6.64 0.89 1.48
N LEU A 129 5.36 0.89 1.12
CA LEU A 129 4.83 0.05 0.05
C LEU A 129 5.54 0.33 -1.28
N LYS A 130 5.71 1.60 -1.65
CA LYS A 130 6.47 1.98 -2.85
C LYS A 130 7.91 1.46 -2.81
N SER A 131 8.58 1.54 -1.67
CA SER A 131 9.94 1.05 -1.52
C SER A 131 10.01 -0.46 -1.76
N VAL A 132 9.15 -1.24 -1.11
CA VAL A 132 9.09 -2.70 -1.28
C VAL A 132 8.85 -3.08 -2.73
N LEU A 133 7.83 -2.48 -3.37
CA LEU A 133 7.48 -2.80 -4.75
C LEU A 133 8.60 -2.41 -5.72
N ARG A 134 9.31 -1.30 -5.47
CA ARG A 134 10.47 -0.90 -6.27
C ARG A 134 11.64 -1.85 -6.13
N THR A 135 11.99 -2.27 -4.92
CA THR A 135 13.06 -3.25 -4.70
C THR A 135 12.80 -4.53 -5.50
N LEU A 136 11.58 -5.06 -5.43
CA LEU A 136 11.19 -6.27 -6.17
C LEU A 136 11.15 -6.09 -7.69
N ASN A 137 11.02 -4.86 -8.19
CA ASN A 137 11.10 -4.54 -9.61
C ASN A 137 12.55 -4.41 -10.11
N VAL A 138 13.50 -4.02 -9.25
CA VAL A 138 14.91 -3.84 -9.61
C VAL A 138 15.66 -5.17 -9.66
N ASP A 139 15.28 -6.14 -8.82
CA ASP A 139 15.89 -7.49 -8.78
C ASP A 139 15.53 -8.38 -10.00
N SER A 140 14.83 -7.84 -11.00
CA SER A 140 14.40 -8.54 -12.22
C SER A 140 15.25 -8.22 -13.47
N LEU A 141 16.44 -7.64 -13.31
CA LEU A 141 17.40 -7.32 -14.39
C LEU A 141 18.55 -8.34 -14.47
#